data_AF-R9M7Y3-F1
#
_entry.id   AF-R9M7Y3-F1
#
_cell.length_a   1.000
_cell.length_b   1.000
_cell.length_c   1.000
_cell.angle_alpha   90.00
_cell.angle_beta   90.00
_cell.angle_gamma   90.00
#
_symmetry.space_group_name_H-M   'P 1'
#
loop_
_entity.id
_entity.type
_entity.pdbx_description
1 polymer ?
#
loop_
_entity_poly.entity_id
_entity_poly.type
_entity_poly.pdbx_seq_one_letter_code
_entity_poly.pdbx_strand_id
1 'polypeptide(L)'
;MKRNNTIELGLTILLQRHLHIKTLPYGQESDHRFCWDIHIIPLRGRPSLLAIHCHTRYTFVLYDLSHPKWERLPDIFLDDLRLSLSAAGFPEEETKELCGSELPLFARTHGRREVAFLNRAWEDVMATELALDESSQSQPLLEQLVNAKLSRCAGIEGLDTAARRLTEMLSQI
;
A
#
# COMPACT_ATOMS: atom_id res chain seq x y z
N MET A 1 -11.67 12.93 21.62
CA MET A 1 -11.74 13.21 20.16
C MET A 1 -11.91 11.88 19.47
N LYS A 2 -12.94 11.70 18.65
CA LYS A 2 -13.01 10.52 17.77
C LYS A 2 -11.75 10.58 16.90
N ARG A 3 -10.92 9.54 16.93
CA ARG A 3 -9.88 9.35 15.92
C ARG A 3 -10.63 9.18 14.60
N ASN A 4 -10.44 10.10 13.66
CA ASN A 4 -10.88 9.85 12.30
C ASN A 4 -9.83 8.91 11.71
N ASN A 5 -10.13 7.62 11.64
CA ASN A 5 -9.27 6.62 10.99
C ASN A 5 -9.40 6.77 9.46
N THR A 6 -9.19 7.98 8.94
CA THR A 6 -9.31 8.28 7.52
C THR A 6 -7.99 7.91 6.85
N ILE A 7 -8.04 7.02 5.87
CA ILE A 7 -6.84 6.61 5.14
C ILE A 7 -6.32 7.76 4.28
N GLU A 8 -5.02 8.03 4.35
CA GLU A 8 -4.33 8.95 3.44
C GLU A 8 -3.45 8.18 2.45
N LEU A 9 -3.67 8.43 1.16
CA LEU A 9 -2.87 7.89 0.06
C LEU A 9 -1.89 8.95 -0.42
N GLY A 10 -0.62 8.74 -0.12
CA GLY A 10 0.49 9.54 -0.57
C GLY A 10 0.85 9.19 -2.01
N LEU A 11 0.51 10.06 -2.95
CA LEU A 11 0.80 9.81 -4.37
C LEU A 11 2.21 10.29 -4.70
N THR A 12 3.04 9.38 -5.20
CA THR A 12 4.31 9.73 -5.85
C THR A 12 4.10 10.66 -7.06
N ILE A 13 5.12 11.45 -7.41
CA ILE A 13 5.05 12.41 -8.53
C ILE A 13 4.71 11.70 -9.87
N LEU A 14 5.23 10.49 -10.09
CA LEU A 14 4.93 9.74 -11.31
C LEU A 14 3.46 9.32 -11.37
N LEU A 15 2.88 8.88 -10.25
CA LEU A 15 1.46 8.54 -10.20
C LEU A 15 0.57 9.79 -10.33
N GLN A 16 0.95 10.91 -9.72
CA GLN A 16 0.23 12.19 -9.91
C GLN A 16 0.14 12.58 -11.38
N ARG A 17 1.24 12.45 -12.13
CA ARG A 17 1.28 12.71 -13.58
C ARG A 17 0.41 11.75 -14.36
N HIS A 18 0.43 10.46 -14.00
CA HIS A 18 -0.40 9.43 -14.62
C HIS A 18 -1.90 9.71 -14.44
N LEU A 19 -2.29 10.20 -13.27
CA LEU A 19 -3.68 10.56 -12.94
C LEU A 19 -4.06 11.99 -13.33
N HIS A 20 -3.16 12.76 -13.96
CA HIS A 20 -3.35 14.17 -14.29
C HIS A 20 -3.68 15.09 -13.10
N ILE A 21 -3.22 14.73 -11.89
CA ILE A 21 -3.40 15.51 -10.66
C ILE A 21 -2.26 16.52 -10.53
N LYS A 22 -2.60 17.81 -10.44
CA LYS A 22 -1.61 18.91 -10.42
C LYS A 22 -1.10 19.27 -9.03
N THR A 23 -1.97 19.19 -8.02
CA THR A 23 -1.66 19.64 -6.66
C THR A 23 -2.33 18.73 -5.66
N LEU A 24 -1.56 18.26 -4.69
CA LEU A 24 -2.06 17.52 -3.55
C LEU A 24 -1.78 18.28 -2.24
N PRO A 25 -2.71 18.20 -1.27
CA PRO A 25 -2.46 18.71 0.06
C PRO A 25 -1.30 17.95 0.72
N TYR A 26 -0.66 18.57 1.70
CA TYR A 26 0.17 17.80 2.62
C TYR A 26 -0.72 16.86 3.43
N GLY A 27 -0.19 15.69 3.80
CA GLY A 27 -0.90 14.76 4.69
C GLY A 27 -1.31 15.47 5.96
N GLN A 28 -2.56 15.28 6.35
CA GLN A 28 -3.16 15.81 7.57
C GLN A 28 -3.20 14.75 8.66
N GLU A 29 -3.07 13.48 8.31
CA GLU A 29 -3.01 12.39 9.25
C GLU A 29 -1.64 12.35 9.93
N SER A 30 -1.66 12.54 11.24
CA SER A 30 -0.48 12.46 12.10
C SER A 30 -0.10 11.01 12.44
N ASP A 31 -1.06 10.10 12.36
CA ASP A 31 -0.91 8.69 12.64
C ASP A 31 -0.61 7.91 11.36
N HIS A 32 0.68 7.66 11.12
CA HIS A 32 1.14 6.98 9.92
C HIS A 32 0.65 5.51 9.80
N ARG A 33 -0.09 4.99 10.79
CA ARG A 33 -0.81 3.70 10.73
C ARG A 33 -2.03 3.70 9.81
N PHE A 34 -2.48 4.88 9.36
CA PHE A 34 -3.53 5.03 8.34
C PHE A 34 -2.98 5.64 7.04
N CYS A 35 -1.67 5.79 6.92
CA CYS A 35 -1.02 6.37 5.76
C CYS A 35 -0.44 5.28 4.86
N TRP A 36 -0.66 5.42 3.56
CA TRP A 36 -0.10 4.54 2.54
C TRP A 36 0.54 5.38 1.45
N ASP A 37 1.77 5.06 1.06
CA ASP A 37 2.40 5.67 -0.12
C ASP A 37 2.19 4.73 -1.32
N ILE A 38 1.70 5.30 -2.42
CA ILE A 38 1.31 4.55 -3.61
C ILE A 38 2.05 5.04 -4.87
N HIS A 39 2.39 4.07 -5.71
CA HIS A 39 3.20 4.27 -6.91
C HIS A 39 2.68 3.48 -8.10
N ILE A 40 2.90 4.02 -9.30
CA ILE A 40 2.71 3.26 -10.55
C ILE A 40 4.03 2.62 -10.92
N ILE A 41 4.02 1.31 -11.14
CA ILE A 41 5.17 0.53 -11.57
C ILE A 41 4.86 -0.25 -12.86
N PRO A 42 5.83 -0.44 -13.77
CA PRO A 42 5.69 -1.37 -14.88
C PRO A 42 6.00 -2.81 -14.41
N LEU A 43 4.99 -3.69 -14.40
CA LEU A 43 5.16 -5.13 -14.18
C LEU A 43 4.97 -5.84 -15.52
N ARG A 44 5.98 -6.57 -16.02
CA ARG A 44 5.93 -7.16 -17.38
C ARG A 44 5.47 -6.17 -18.48
N GLY A 45 5.78 -4.89 -18.32
CA GLY A 45 5.38 -3.81 -19.24
C GLY A 45 3.93 -3.31 -19.07
N ARG A 46 3.18 -3.81 -18.07
CA ARG A 46 1.82 -3.38 -17.75
C ARG A 46 1.79 -2.38 -16.59
N PRO A 47 0.99 -1.30 -16.68
CA PRO A 47 0.85 -0.32 -15.62
C PRO A 47 0.15 -0.94 -14.41
N SER A 48 0.86 -1.03 -13.29
CA SER A 48 0.39 -1.68 -12.07
C SER A 48 0.53 -0.75 -10.87
N LEU A 49 -0.33 -0.89 -9.87
CA LEU A 49 -0.21 -0.14 -8.61
C LEU A 49 0.69 -0.92 -7.64
N LEU A 50 1.59 -0.20 -7.01
CA LEU A 50 2.30 -0.62 -5.80
C LEU A 50 1.79 0.22 -4.64
N ALA A 51 1.29 -0.43 -3.59
CA ALA A 51 0.82 0.23 -2.38
C ALA A 51 1.60 -0.22 -1.16
N ILE A 52 2.18 0.74 -0.42
CA ILE A 52 3.04 0.49 0.73
C ILE A 52 2.47 1.17 1.97
N HIS A 53 2.23 0.40 3.02
CA HIS A 53 1.83 0.94 4.31
C HIS A 53 2.99 1.70 4.96
N CYS A 54 2.81 2.97 5.29
CA CYS A 54 3.88 3.85 5.76
C CYS A 54 4.51 3.34 7.08
N HIS A 55 3.69 2.81 7.99
CA HIS A 55 4.17 2.37 9.29
C HIS A 55 4.88 1.01 9.24
N THR A 56 4.34 0.02 8.53
CA THR A 56 4.82 -1.38 8.60
C THR A 56 5.48 -1.86 7.31
N ARG A 57 5.45 -1.07 6.22
CA ARG A 57 5.87 -1.49 4.88
C ARG A 57 5.12 -2.71 4.35
N TYR A 58 3.94 -3.01 4.88
CA TYR A 58 3.06 -4.00 4.25
C TYR A 58 2.78 -3.55 2.82
N THR A 59 2.91 -4.48 1.89
CA THR A 59 2.93 -4.22 0.45
C THR A 59 1.82 -5.01 -0.21
N PHE A 60 1.02 -4.37 -1.05
CA PHE A 60 0.14 -5.06 -1.99
C PHE A 60 0.24 -4.50 -3.41
N VAL A 61 -0.16 -5.29 -4.40
CA VAL A 61 0.04 -4.99 -5.82
C VAL A 61 -1.22 -5.28 -6.62
N LEU A 62 -1.66 -4.28 -7.40
CA LEU A 62 -2.70 -4.44 -8.40
C LEU A 62 -2.08 -4.47 -9.81
N TYR A 63 -2.12 -5.63 -10.46
CA TYR A 63 -1.58 -5.84 -11.79
C TYR A 63 -2.51 -5.30 -12.89
N ASP A 64 -1.90 -4.77 -13.96
CA ASP A 64 -2.53 -4.34 -15.22
C ASP A 64 -3.84 -3.55 -15.03
N LEU A 65 -3.76 -2.46 -14.27
CA LEU A 65 -4.90 -1.58 -14.02
C LEU A 65 -5.31 -0.87 -15.31
N SER A 66 -6.58 -1.05 -15.69
CA SER A 66 -7.19 -0.32 -16.80
C SER A 66 -7.47 1.14 -16.44
N HIS A 67 -7.56 2.00 -17.45
CA HIS A 67 -7.83 3.43 -17.28
C HIS A 67 -9.04 3.73 -16.37
N PRO A 68 -10.21 3.09 -16.53
CA PRO A 68 -11.36 3.36 -15.65
C PRO A 68 -11.11 2.98 -14.17
N LYS A 69 -10.23 2.00 -13.90
CA LYS A 69 -9.86 1.63 -12.53
C LYS A 69 -8.94 2.67 -11.90
N TRP A 70 -8.04 3.28 -12.68
CA TRP A 70 -7.20 4.40 -12.22
C TRP A 70 -8.03 5.63 -11.82
N GLU A 71 -9.12 5.91 -12.53
CA GLU A 71 -10.04 7.02 -12.17
C GLU A 71 -10.81 6.76 -10.86
N ARG A 72 -10.97 5.49 -10.48
CA ARG A 72 -11.64 5.04 -9.25
C ARG A 72 -10.68 4.52 -8.19
N LEU A 73 -9.44 5.00 -8.22
CA LEU A 73 -8.36 4.46 -7.42
C LEU A 73 -8.66 4.33 -5.92
N PRO A 74 -9.33 5.28 -5.22
CA PRO A 74 -9.65 5.10 -3.81
C PRO A 74 -10.57 3.89 -3.52
N ASP A 75 -11.56 3.64 -4.38
CA ASP A 75 -12.45 2.47 -4.26
C ASP A 75 -11.64 1.18 -4.49
N ILE A 76 -10.90 1.16 -5.61
CA ILE A 76 -10.12 -0.01 -6.04
C ILE A 76 -9.04 -0.37 -5.00
N PHE A 77 -8.41 0.65 -4.41
CA PHE A 77 -7.44 0.48 -3.32
C PHE A 77 -8.09 -0.20 -2.11
N LEU A 78 -9.26 0.27 -1.67
CA LEU A 78 -9.92 -0.31 -0.50
C LEU A 78 -10.37 -1.75 -0.74
N ASP A 79 -10.93 -2.03 -1.90
CA ASP A 79 -11.38 -3.39 -2.25
C ASP A 79 -10.21 -4.36 -2.24
N ASP A 80 -9.08 -3.97 -2.84
CA ASP A 80 -7.91 -4.84 -2.91
C ASP A 80 -7.14 -4.93 -1.59
N LEU A 81 -7.11 -3.87 -0.78
CA LEU A 81 -6.56 -3.92 0.58
C LEU A 81 -7.29 -5.00 1.40
N ARG A 82 -8.62 -5.07 1.33
CA ARG A 82 -9.41 -6.11 2.01
C ARG A 82 -9.06 -7.51 1.50
N LEU A 83 -8.93 -7.68 0.19
CA LEU A 83 -8.58 -8.95 -0.42
C LEU A 83 -7.15 -9.39 -0.05
N SER A 84 -6.18 -8.48 -0.10
CA SER A 84 -4.78 -8.72 0.27
C SER A 84 -4.66 -9.14 1.74
N LEU A 85 -5.31 -8.41 2.65
CA LEU A 85 -5.30 -8.74 4.08
C LEU A 85 -5.98 -10.08 4.36
N SER A 86 -7.12 -10.34 3.73
CA SER A 86 -7.81 -11.63 3.84
C SER A 86 -6.94 -12.79 3.33
N ALA A 87 -6.28 -12.62 2.18
CA ALA A 87 -5.37 -13.62 1.61
C ALA A 87 -4.12 -13.85 2.48
N ALA A 88 -3.65 -12.81 3.17
CA ALA A 88 -2.56 -12.91 4.14
C ALA A 88 -2.99 -13.51 5.49
N GLY A 89 -4.29 -13.81 5.68
CA GLY A 89 -4.83 -14.47 6.87
C GLY A 89 -5.23 -13.53 8.00
N PHE A 90 -5.37 -12.23 7.75
CA PHE A 90 -5.85 -11.29 8.75
C PHE A 90 -7.37 -11.45 8.99
N PRO A 91 -7.82 -11.40 10.26
CA PRO A 91 -9.25 -11.40 10.59
C PRO A 91 -10.01 -10.24 9.94
N GLU A 92 -11.30 -10.47 9.67
CA GLU A 92 -12.18 -9.47 9.05
C GLU A 92 -12.31 -8.20 9.91
N GLU A 93 -12.35 -8.35 11.24
CA GLU A 93 -12.48 -7.22 12.16
C GLU A 93 -11.24 -6.32 12.13
N GLU A 94 -10.03 -6.89 12.13
CA GLU A 94 -8.77 -6.14 12.00
C GLU A 94 -8.66 -5.47 10.63
N THR A 95 -9.15 -6.15 9.58
CA THR A 95 -9.19 -5.60 8.22
C THR A 95 -10.12 -4.39 8.14
N LYS A 96 -11.32 -4.45 8.74
CA LYS A 96 -12.26 -3.32 8.80
C LYS A 96 -11.66 -2.12 9.50
N GLU A 97 -10.91 -2.34 10.58
CA GLU A 97 -10.26 -1.28 11.32
C GLU A 97 -9.20 -0.55 10.49
N LEU A 98 -8.34 -1.29 9.78
CA LEU A 98 -7.31 -0.69 8.93
C LEU A 98 -7.90 -0.02 7.68
N CYS A 99 -9.01 -0.54 7.13
CA CYS A 99 -9.69 0.03 5.97
C CYS A 99 -10.44 1.35 6.28
N GLY A 100 -10.67 1.67 7.56
CA GLY A 100 -11.43 2.85 7.95
C GLY A 100 -12.90 2.82 7.50
N SER A 101 -13.63 3.87 7.84
CA SER A 101 -15.07 4.02 7.53
C SER A 101 -15.36 4.96 6.35
N GLU A 102 -14.34 5.65 5.84
CA GLU A 102 -14.45 6.67 4.80
C GLU A 102 -13.58 6.32 3.60
N LEU A 103 -13.85 6.95 2.46
CA LEU A 103 -13.00 6.79 1.28
C LEU A 103 -11.61 7.40 1.53
N PRO A 104 -10.52 6.76 1.06
CA PRO A 104 -9.18 7.29 1.19
C PRO A 104 -9.04 8.65 0.53
N LEU A 105 -8.28 9.54 1.17
CA LEU A 105 -7.98 10.87 0.66
C LEU A 105 -6.59 10.90 0.01
N PHE A 106 -6.45 11.66 -1.07
CA PHE A 106 -5.15 11.84 -1.70
C PHE A 106 -4.33 12.93 -0.99
N ALA A 107 -3.07 12.61 -0.72
CA ALA A 107 -2.09 13.49 -0.11
C ALA A 107 -0.73 13.40 -0.84
N ARG A 108 0.19 14.30 -0.52
CA ARG A 108 1.61 14.11 -0.83
C ARG A 108 2.16 12.91 -0.06
N THR A 109 3.19 12.27 -0.59
CA THR A 109 3.92 11.19 0.10
C THR A 109 4.38 11.62 1.50
N HIS A 110 4.30 10.70 2.46
CA HIS A 110 4.34 11.01 3.89
C HIS A 110 5.74 11.25 4.47
N GLY A 111 6.79 11.11 3.67
CA GLY A 111 8.13 11.53 4.05
C GLY A 111 9.22 10.90 3.19
N ARG A 112 10.44 11.41 3.37
CA ARG A 112 11.61 10.92 2.60
C ARG A 112 11.95 9.46 2.97
N ARG A 113 11.74 9.07 4.23
CA ARG A 113 12.06 7.74 4.73
C ARG A 113 11.06 6.71 4.20
N GLU A 114 9.78 7.05 4.20
CA GLU A 114 8.66 6.30 3.64
C GLU A 114 8.89 6.04 2.15
N VAL A 115 9.20 7.08 1.37
CA VAL A 115 9.50 6.97 -0.06
C VAL A 115 10.73 6.11 -0.33
N ALA A 116 11.79 6.20 0.50
CA ALA A 116 12.96 5.34 0.35
C ALA A 116 12.62 3.85 0.55
N PHE A 117 11.75 3.53 1.51
CA PHE A 117 11.30 2.16 1.73
C PHE A 117 10.28 1.67 0.71
N LEU A 118 9.50 2.57 0.11
CA LEU A 118 8.69 2.29 -1.06
C LEU A 118 9.57 1.88 -2.26
N ASN A 119 10.61 2.66 -2.55
CA ASN A 119 11.53 2.32 -3.65
C ASN A 119 12.20 0.96 -3.42
N ARG A 120 12.57 0.65 -2.16
CA ARG A 120 13.09 -0.66 -1.81
C ARG A 120 12.04 -1.77 -1.97
N ALA A 121 10.78 -1.49 -1.68
CA ALA A 121 9.69 -2.48 -1.81
C ALA A 121 9.41 -2.77 -3.28
N TRP A 122 9.52 -1.77 -4.15
CA TRP A 122 9.49 -1.98 -5.59
C TRP A 122 10.61 -2.93 -6.05
N GLU A 123 11.84 -2.75 -5.58
CA GLU A 123 12.94 -3.69 -5.89
C GLU A 123 12.62 -5.13 -5.43
N ASP A 124 11.98 -5.29 -4.27
CA ASP A 124 11.56 -6.60 -3.77
C ASP A 124 10.49 -7.23 -4.67
N VAL A 125 9.50 -6.46 -5.11
CA VAL A 125 8.47 -6.88 -6.08
C VAL A 125 9.10 -7.32 -7.41
N MET A 126 10.11 -6.60 -7.89
CA MET A 126 10.88 -6.96 -9.10
C MET A 126 11.66 -8.24 -8.94
N ALA A 127 12.25 -8.46 -7.77
CA ALA A 127 12.95 -9.71 -7.48
C ALA A 127 12.01 -10.92 -7.40
N THR A 128 10.72 -10.70 -7.13
CA THR A 128 9.68 -11.74 -7.05
C THR A 128 8.75 -11.78 -8.27
N GLU A 129 9.12 -11.16 -9.39
CA GLU A 129 8.27 -11.07 -10.60
C GLU A 129 7.89 -12.45 -11.17
N LEU A 130 8.65 -13.52 -10.87
CA LEU A 130 8.30 -14.88 -11.26
C LEU A 130 7.04 -15.42 -10.56
N ALA A 131 6.62 -14.82 -9.45
CA ALA A 131 5.40 -15.17 -8.72
C ALA A 131 4.18 -14.36 -9.16
N LEU A 132 4.33 -13.48 -10.15
CA LEU A 132 3.25 -12.71 -10.73
C LEU A 132 2.24 -13.64 -11.41
N ASP A 133 0.96 -13.48 -11.09
CA ASP A 133 -0.15 -14.11 -11.78
C ASP A 133 -0.72 -13.15 -12.82
N GLU A 134 -0.41 -13.37 -14.10
CA GLU A 134 -0.89 -12.52 -15.19
C GLU A 134 -2.40 -12.67 -15.47
N SER A 135 -3.05 -13.68 -14.89
CA SER A 135 -4.49 -13.92 -15.05
C SER A 135 -5.34 -13.22 -14.00
N SER A 136 -4.71 -12.71 -12.94
CA SER A 136 -5.37 -12.02 -11.83
C SER A 136 -4.90 -10.58 -11.73
N GLN A 137 -5.77 -9.72 -11.22
CA GLN A 137 -5.37 -8.36 -10.86
C GLN A 137 -4.69 -8.33 -9.49
N SER A 138 -5.33 -8.87 -8.45
CA SER A 138 -4.75 -9.01 -7.11
C SER A 138 -3.63 -10.04 -7.12
N GLN A 139 -2.56 -9.83 -6.36
CA GLN A 139 -1.33 -10.61 -6.47
C GLN A 139 -0.93 -11.33 -5.15
N PRO A 140 -1.81 -12.13 -4.52
CA PRO A 140 -1.60 -12.62 -3.15
C PRO A 140 -0.31 -13.44 -2.95
N LEU A 141 0.08 -14.27 -3.92
CA LEU A 141 1.33 -15.05 -3.82
C LEU A 141 2.57 -14.15 -3.85
N LEU A 142 2.61 -13.20 -4.79
CA LEU A 142 3.70 -12.23 -4.89
C LEU A 142 3.78 -11.37 -3.62
N GLU A 143 2.63 -10.91 -3.13
CA GLU A 143 2.52 -10.12 -1.90
C GLU A 143 3.03 -10.88 -0.68
N GLN A 144 2.67 -12.16 -0.55
CA GLN A 144 3.16 -13.02 0.52
C GLN A 144 4.69 -13.12 0.51
N LEU A 145 5.30 -13.29 -0.66
CA LEU A 145 6.76 -13.37 -0.78
C LEU A 145 7.45 -12.06 -0.41
N VAL A 146 6.90 -10.93 -0.86
CA VAL A 146 7.43 -9.59 -0.55
C VAL A 146 7.29 -9.29 0.94
N ASN A 147 6.11 -9.55 1.53
CA ASN A 147 5.82 -9.24 2.92
C ASN A 147 6.52 -10.18 3.92
N ALA A 148 6.92 -11.38 3.50
CA ALA A 148 7.72 -12.31 4.28
C ALA A 148 9.23 -11.96 4.29
N LYS A 149 9.68 -11.03 3.44
CA LYS A 149 11.09 -10.63 3.38
C LYS A 149 11.46 -9.74 4.57
N LEU A 150 12.58 -10.08 5.23
CA LEU A 150 13.17 -9.23 6.26
C LEU A 150 13.55 -7.87 5.66
N SER A 151 12.98 -6.82 6.22
CA SER A 151 13.15 -5.45 5.75
C SER A 151 13.03 -4.44 6.90
N ARG A 152 13.45 -3.21 6.63
CA ARG A 152 13.24 -2.05 7.52
C ARG A 152 12.04 -1.24 7.02
N CYS A 153 11.45 -0.42 7.87
CA CYS A 153 10.43 0.57 7.49
C CYS A 153 10.64 1.93 8.18
N ALA A 154 9.72 2.85 7.91
CA ALA A 154 9.70 4.17 8.54
C ALA A 154 9.22 4.12 9.99
N GLY A 155 8.13 3.39 10.26
CA GLY A 155 7.45 3.41 11.56
C GLY A 155 8.09 2.59 12.68
N ILE A 156 8.85 1.54 12.34
CA ILE A 156 9.41 0.59 13.31
C ILE A 156 10.90 0.39 13.02
N GLU A 157 11.72 0.50 14.07
CA GLU A 157 13.17 0.27 14.00
C GLU A 157 13.51 -1.23 13.94
N GLY A 158 14.62 -1.56 13.28
CA GLY A 158 15.09 -2.94 13.16
C GLY A 158 14.66 -3.66 11.88
N LEU A 159 15.12 -4.91 11.75
CA LEU A 159 14.80 -5.80 10.63
C LEU A 159 13.70 -6.77 11.03
N ASP A 160 12.66 -6.85 10.20
CA ASP A 160 11.56 -7.77 10.40
C ASP A 160 10.73 -7.95 9.12
N THR A 161 9.84 -8.93 9.09
CA THR A 161 8.83 -9.08 8.04
C THR A 161 7.77 -7.98 8.15
N ALA A 162 7.18 -7.59 7.03
CA ALA A 162 6.11 -6.59 7.03
C ALA A 162 4.80 -7.17 7.59
N ALA A 163 4.56 -8.47 7.33
CA ALA A 163 3.40 -9.18 7.87
C ALA A 163 3.40 -9.19 9.41
N ARG A 164 4.52 -9.57 10.05
CA ARG A 164 4.62 -9.59 11.52
C ARG A 164 4.41 -8.20 12.13
N ARG A 165 5.05 -7.18 11.54
CA ARG A 165 4.87 -5.78 11.97
C ARG A 165 3.42 -5.31 11.86
N LEU A 166 2.70 -5.73 10.82
CA LEU A 166 1.29 -5.40 10.67
C LEU A 166 0.44 -6.09 11.75
N THR A 167 0.65 -7.38 12.02
CA THR A 167 -0.03 -8.10 13.10
C THR A 167 0.22 -7.46 14.47
N GLU A 168 1.47 -7.12 14.78
CA GLU A 168 1.83 -6.49 16.05
C GLU A 168 1.22 -5.10 16.19
N MET A 169 1.14 -4.33 15.10
CA MET A 169 0.51 -3.02 15.10
C MET A 169 -0.99 -3.13 15.31
N LEU A 170 -1.68 -4.04 14.62
CA LEU A 170 -3.13 -4.25 14.75
C LEU A 170 -3.54 -4.65 16.17
N SER A 171 -2.68 -5.38 16.88
CA SER A 171 -2.89 -5.71 18.30
C SER A 171 -2.83 -4.49 19.25
N GLN A 172 -2.51 -3.30 18.75
CA GLN A 172 -2.31 -2.06 19.51
C GLN A 172 -3.25 -0.91 19.11
N ILE A 173 -4.17 -1.15 18.16
CA ILE A 173 -5.17 -0.16 17.73
C ILE A 173 -6.44 -0.36 18.57
#